data_AF-A0A7S2AD62-F1
#
_entry.id   AF-A0A7S2AD62-F1
#
_cell.length_a   1.000
_cell.length_b   1.000
_cell.length_c   1.000
_cell.angle_alpha   90.00
_cell.angle_beta   90.00
_cell.angle_gamma   90.00
#
_symmetry.space_group_name_H-M   'P 1'
#
loop_
_entity.id
_entity.type
_entity.pdbx_description
1 polymer ?
#
loop_
_entity_poly.entity_id
_entity_poly.type
_entity_poly.pdbx_seq_one_letter_code
_entity_poly.pdbx_strand_id
1 'polypeptide(L)'
;VGDCGTEWWNTTLVKQMQGLHLQSAEGRMQFEEGKRLDVTGQRLSYTLGMRGPCWVCDTACSSGLTAFCTAMYSIKKPTDRGTESPSVDPHCVGALAGGTNMIVDAGVYIGACGQHMLSLKGRCFTFDMSGDGYAR
;
A
#
# COMPACT_ATOMS: atom_id res chain seq x y z
N VAL A 1 16.90 -6.84 -15.57
CA VAL A 1 15.93 -6.37 -14.56
C VAL A 1 15.53 -7.63 -13.80
N GLY A 2 15.98 -7.78 -12.54
CA GLY A 2 15.65 -8.96 -11.74
C GLY A 2 14.15 -9.00 -11.41
N ASP A 3 13.60 -10.16 -11.09
CA ASP A 3 12.16 -10.40 -10.93
C ASP A 3 11.50 -9.71 -9.72
N CYS A 4 12.21 -8.84 -8.97
CA CYS A 4 11.82 -8.26 -7.68
C CYS A 4 11.20 -9.27 -6.68
N GLY A 5 11.57 -10.54 -6.82
CA GLY A 5 11.04 -11.64 -6.05
C GLY A 5 9.61 -12.05 -6.38
N THR A 6 9.12 -11.74 -7.58
CA THR A 6 7.77 -12.07 -8.03
C THR A 6 7.60 -13.58 -8.21
N GLU A 7 8.59 -14.28 -8.76
CA GLU A 7 8.54 -15.73 -8.99
C GLU A 7 8.62 -16.53 -7.68
N TRP A 8 9.56 -16.17 -6.80
CA TRP A 8 9.63 -16.79 -5.47
C TRP A 8 8.35 -16.51 -4.67
N TRP A 9 7.79 -15.30 -4.74
CA TRP A 9 6.55 -14.98 -4.04
C TRP A 9 5.36 -15.77 -4.56
N ASN A 10 5.19 -15.86 -5.88
CA ASN A 10 4.16 -16.71 -6.47
C ASN A 10 4.31 -18.16 -6.00
N THR A 11 5.54 -18.66 -5.95
CA THR A 11 5.84 -20.01 -5.44
C THR A 11 5.48 -20.15 -3.95
N THR A 12 5.77 -19.15 -3.13
CA THR A 12 5.44 -19.10 -1.70
C THR A 12 3.92 -19.08 -1.48
N LEU A 13 3.22 -18.27 -2.28
CA LEU A 13 1.77 -18.10 -2.21
C LEU A 13 1.03 -19.38 -2.64
N VAL A 14 1.53 -20.05 -3.69
CA VAL A 14 1.06 -21.39 -4.11
C VAL A 14 1.27 -22.42 -3.00
N LYS A 15 2.46 -22.44 -2.37
CA LYS A 15 2.75 -23.33 -1.23
C LYS A 15 1.78 -23.06 -0.06
N GLN A 16 1.50 -21.81 0.24
CA GLN A 16 0.57 -21.42 1.30
C GLN A 16 -0.88 -21.80 0.97
N MET A 17 -1.33 -21.63 -0.29
CA MET A 17 -2.64 -22.10 -0.77
C MET A 17 -2.76 -23.63 -0.70
N GLN A 18 -1.66 -24.36 -0.87
CA GLN A 18 -1.58 -25.81 -0.72
C GLN A 18 -1.49 -26.27 0.75
N GLY A 19 -1.60 -25.35 1.72
CA GLY A 19 -1.58 -25.66 3.15
C GLY A 19 -0.18 -25.98 3.70
N LEU A 20 0.89 -25.73 2.95
CA LEU A 20 2.26 -25.89 3.44
C LEU A 20 2.57 -24.73 4.39
N HIS A 21 2.72 -25.04 5.68
CA HIS A 21 3.02 -24.06 6.71
C HIS A 21 4.42 -23.46 6.53
N LEU A 22 4.49 -22.13 6.46
CA LEU A 22 5.72 -21.30 6.46
C LEU A 22 6.48 -21.33 7.80
N GLN A 23 6.35 -22.40 8.60
CA GLN A 23 6.96 -22.48 9.94
C GLN A 23 8.49 -22.62 9.92
N SER A 24 9.09 -22.95 8.77
CA SER A 24 10.55 -22.95 8.61
C SER A 24 11.12 -21.53 8.72
N ALA A 25 12.38 -21.40 9.17
CA ALA A 25 13.04 -20.10 9.29
C ALA A 25 13.09 -19.37 7.93
N GLU A 26 13.31 -20.12 6.84
CA GLU A 26 13.30 -19.60 5.47
C GLU A 26 11.91 -19.11 5.06
N GLY A 27 10.84 -19.84 5.40
CA GLY A 27 9.46 -19.44 5.09
C GLY A 27 9.03 -18.16 5.82
N ARG A 28 9.48 -17.96 7.06
CA ARG A 28 9.23 -16.72 7.81
C ARG A 28 10.00 -15.55 7.22
N MET A 29 11.28 -15.72 6.89
CA MET A 29 12.04 -14.66 6.24
C MET A 29 11.37 -14.24 4.93
N GLN A 30 11.01 -15.21 4.07
CA GLN A 30 10.31 -14.96 2.81
C GLN A 30 8.98 -14.21 3.01
N PHE A 31 8.21 -14.53 4.04
CA PHE A 31 6.99 -13.80 4.37
C PHE A 31 7.26 -12.34 4.75
N GLU A 32 8.25 -12.11 5.61
CA GLU A 32 8.65 -10.75 6.01
C GLU A 32 9.15 -9.92 4.83
N GLU A 33 9.89 -10.52 3.90
CA GLU A 33 10.33 -9.83 2.69
C GLU A 33 9.17 -9.51 1.75
N GLY A 34 8.23 -10.43 1.59
CA GLY A 34 7.06 -10.23 0.74
C GLY A 34 6.04 -9.24 1.30
N LYS A 35 6.02 -9.02 2.62
CA LYS A 35 5.17 -8.02 3.29
C LYS A 35 5.76 -6.61 3.23
N ARG A 36 7.02 -6.43 2.82
CA ARG A 36 7.61 -5.09 2.74
C ARG A 36 6.84 -4.21 1.74
N LEU A 37 6.65 -2.96 2.13
CA LEU A 37 5.83 -2.00 1.38
C LEU A 37 6.44 -1.71 0.00
N ASP A 38 7.75 -1.53 -0.07
CA ASP A 38 8.52 -1.29 -1.30
C ASP A 38 8.43 -2.45 -2.29
N VAL A 39 8.57 -3.69 -1.80
CA VAL A 39 8.48 -4.92 -2.61
C VAL A 39 7.10 -5.02 -3.27
N THR A 40 6.03 -4.64 -2.57
CA THR A 40 4.66 -4.66 -3.13
C THR A 40 4.52 -3.72 -4.32
N GLY A 41 5.03 -2.48 -4.21
CA GLY A 41 5.01 -1.51 -5.31
C GLY A 41 5.88 -1.92 -6.50
N GLN A 42 7.07 -2.46 -6.23
CA GLN A 42 8.00 -2.94 -7.26
C GLN A 42 7.41 -4.12 -8.04
N ARG A 43 6.75 -5.07 -7.36
CA ARG A 43 6.08 -6.22 -8.00
C ARG A 43 4.96 -5.79 -8.92
N LEU A 44 4.16 -4.80 -8.51
CA LEU A 44 3.11 -4.24 -9.36
C LEU A 44 3.71 -3.59 -10.61
N SER A 45 4.77 -2.79 -10.43
CA SER A 45 5.51 -2.16 -11.53
C SER A 45 6.08 -3.19 -12.51
N TYR A 46 6.74 -4.24 -12.00
CA TYR A 46 7.31 -5.33 -12.79
C TYR A 46 6.24 -6.11 -13.56
N THR A 47 5.16 -6.51 -12.88
CA THR A 47 4.07 -7.30 -13.46
C THR A 47 3.33 -6.55 -14.56
N LEU A 48 3.16 -5.24 -14.41
CA LEU A 48 2.53 -4.37 -15.41
C LEU A 48 3.52 -3.87 -16.49
N GLY A 49 4.80 -4.23 -16.41
CA GLY A 49 5.83 -3.77 -17.35
C GLY A 49 6.13 -2.27 -17.27
N MET A 50 5.80 -1.61 -16.16
CA MET A 50 6.03 -0.18 -15.95
C MET A 50 7.54 0.09 -15.74
N ARG A 51 8.05 1.13 -16.40
CA ARG A 51 9.48 1.51 -16.37
C ARG A 51 9.75 2.87 -15.74
N GLY A 52 8.68 3.57 -15.34
CA GLY A 52 8.75 4.87 -14.69
C GLY A 52 9.11 4.77 -13.20
N PRO A 53 9.12 5.91 -12.48
CA PRO A 53 9.41 5.94 -11.05
C PRO A 53 8.39 5.10 -10.26
N CYS A 54 8.90 4.26 -9.36
CA CYS A 54 8.10 3.46 -8.43
C CYS A 54 8.33 4.00 -7.02
N TRP A 55 7.26 4.45 -6.36
CA TRP A 55 7.32 5.02 -5.02
C TRP A 55 6.21 4.45 -4.15
N VAL A 56 6.55 4.16 -2.90
CA VAL A 56 5.62 3.65 -1.89
C VAL A 56 5.73 4.55 -0.67
N CYS A 57 4.58 4.82 -0.03
CA CYS A 57 4.50 5.66 1.14
C CYS A 57 3.56 5.07 2.18
N ASP A 58 3.85 5.37 3.45
CA ASP A 58 2.97 5.09 4.57
C ASP A 58 2.81 6.38 5.37
N THR A 59 1.68 7.05 5.15
CA THR A 59 1.21 8.20 5.92
C THR A 59 -0.01 7.82 6.75
N ALA A 60 -0.09 6.55 7.16
CA ALA A 60 -1.24 5.95 7.84
C ALA A 60 -2.53 6.13 7.03
N CYS A 61 -3.56 6.75 7.62
CA CYS A 61 -4.90 6.88 7.04
C CYS A 61 -4.95 7.69 5.73
N SER A 62 -3.93 8.50 5.42
CA SER A 62 -3.89 9.32 4.21
C SER A 62 -3.03 8.74 3.09
N SER A 63 -2.46 7.54 3.26
CA SER A 63 -1.50 6.94 2.30
C SER A 63 -2.02 6.89 0.87
N GLY A 64 -3.27 6.47 0.66
CA GLY A 64 -3.87 6.42 -0.67
C GLY A 64 -4.03 7.80 -1.32
N LEU A 65 -4.37 8.83 -0.51
CA LEU A 65 -4.49 10.19 -1.00
C LEU A 65 -3.11 10.80 -1.30
N THR A 66 -2.11 10.56 -0.43
CA THR A 66 -0.73 10.98 -0.67
C THR A 66 -0.19 10.36 -1.95
N ALA A 67 -0.39 9.05 -2.16
CA ALA A 67 0.00 8.37 -3.40
C ALA A 67 -0.66 9.00 -4.64
N PHE A 68 -1.97 9.29 -4.56
CA PHE A 68 -2.70 9.94 -5.65
C PHE A 68 -2.18 11.36 -5.93
N CYS A 69 -1.99 12.19 -4.90
CA CYS A 69 -1.43 13.52 -5.03
C CYS A 69 -0.04 13.48 -5.68
N THR A 70 0.84 12.59 -5.24
CA THR A 70 2.18 12.42 -5.83
C THR A 70 2.12 12.01 -7.29
N ALA A 71 1.23 11.07 -7.66
CA ALA A 71 1.03 10.67 -9.04
C ALA A 71 0.54 11.83 -9.92
N MET A 72 -0.42 12.62 -9.42
CA MET A 72 -0.91 13.82 -10.11
C MET A 72 0.22 14.84 -10.34
N TYR A 73 1.07 15.10 -9.34
CA TYR A 73 2.23 15.98 -9.50
C TYR A 73 3.28 15.43 -10.47
N SER A 74 3.37 14.11 -10.60
CA SER A 74 4.35 13.45 -11.48
C SER A 74 3.99 13.53 -12.97
N ILE A 75 2.69 13.59 -13.30
CA ILE A 75 2.20 13.65 -14.70
C ILE A 75 1.74 15.04 -15.14
N LYS A 76 1.61 15.98 -14.20
CA LYS A 76 1.11 17.31 -14.50
C LYS A 76 2.12 18.07 -15.35
N LYS A 77 1.67 18.49 -16.54
CA LYS A 77 2.47 19.37 -17.41
C LYS A 77 2.67 20.73 -16.73
N PRO A 78 3.82 21.39 -16.93
CA PRO A 78 4.01 22.77 -16.52
C PRO A 78 2.88 23.62 -17.12
N THR A 79 2.24 24.44 -16.29
CA THR A 79 1.23 25.41 -16.75
C THR A 79 1.79 26.82 -16.69
N ASP A 80 1.31 27.71 -17.57
CA ASP A 80 1.72 29.13 -17.68
C ASP A 80 1.65 29.93 -16.37
N ARG A 81 0.90 29.45 -15.37
CA ARG A 81 0.83 30.01 -14.00
C ARG A 81 2.03 29.66 -13.11
N GLY A 82 3.12 29.12 -13.66
CA GLY A 82 4.38 28.93 -12.94
C GLY A 82 4.34 27.80 -11.89
N THR A 83 3.39 26.86 -11.95
CA THR A 83 3.54 25.62 -11.18
C THR A 83 4.53 24.72 -11.92
N GLU A 84 5.80 25.01 -11.73
CA GLU A 84 6.91 24.07 -11.89
C GLU A 84 6.74 22.95 -10.86
N SER A 85 5.75 22.08 -11.06
CA SER A 85 5.82 20.75 -10.46
C SER A 85 6.91 20.06 -11.25
N PRO A 86 8.07 19.72 -10.65
CA PRO A 86 9.07 18.95 -11.36
C PRO A 86 8.41 17.60 -11.64
N SER A 87 8.00 17.37 -12.88
CA SER A 87 7.64 16.02 -13.31
C SER A 87 8.83 15.15 -12.98
N VAL A 88 8.64 14.15 -12.11
CA VAL A 88 9.71 13.26 -11.65
C VAL A 88 10.43 12.61 -12.84
N ASP A 89 9.72 12.45 -13.96
CA ASP A 89 10.25 12.09 -15.27
C ASP A 89 9.48 12.83 -16.39
N PRO A 90 10.13 13.65 -17.23
CA PRO A 90 9.47 14.36 -18.35
C PRO A 90 8.94 13.42 -19.44
N HIS A 91 9.37 12.15 -19.47
CA HIS A 91 8.85 11.12 -20.39
C HIS A 91 7.65 10.35 -19.81
N CYS A 92 7.22 10.66 -18.59
CA CYS A 92 6.10 9.98 -17.95
C CYS A 92 4.77 10.35 -18.62
N VAL A 93 4.20 9.40 -19.37
CA VAL A 93 2.92 9.57 -20.08
C VAL A 93 1.69 9.26 -19.23
N GLY A 94 1.88 8.69 -18.05
CA GLY A 94 0.81 8.30 -17.13
C GLY A 94 1.36 7.76 -15.81
N ALA A 95 0.55 7.78 -14.77
CA ALA A 95 0.92 7.27 -13.45
C ALA A 95 -0.19 6.39 -12.88
N LEU A 96 0.21 5.35 -12.14
CA LEU A 96 -0.67 4.49 -11.37
C LEU A 96 -0.54 4.85 -9.90
N ALA A 97 -1.66 5.16 -9.25
CA ALA A 97 -1.73 5.39 -7.82
C ALA A 97 -2.80 4.50 -7.20
N GLY A 98 -2.51 3.98 -6.02
CA GLY A 98 -3.44 3.16 -5.25
C GLY A 98 -2.97 3.00 -3.82
N GLY A 99 -3.89 2.63 -2.94
CA GLY A 99 -3.61 2.24 -1.56
C GLY A 99 -4.41 0.98 -1.23
N THR A 100 -3.84 0.11 -0.41
CA THR A 100 -4.49 -1.12 0.04
C THR A 100 -4.49 -1.19 1.57
N ASN A 101 -5.53 -1.78 2.15
CA ASN A 101 -5.63 -2.05 3.58
C ASN A 101 -6.29 -3.42 3.76
N MET A 102 -5.69 -4.28 4.58
CA MET A 102 -6.21 -5.61 4.88
C MET A 102 -6.04 -5.93 6.36
N ILE A 103 -7.09 -6.46 6.97
CA ILE A 103 -7.11 -6.83 8.39
C ILE A 103 -6.94 -8.35 8.46
N VAL A 104 -5.70 -8.78 8.70
CA VAL A 104 -5.34 -10.21 8.78
C VAL A 104 -4.95 -10.67 10.18
N ASP A 105 -4.79 -9.73 11.12
CA ASP A 105 -4.41 -9.97 12.50
C ASP A 105 -5.17 -9.02 13.45
N ALA A 106 -5.44 -9.49 14.67
CA ALA A 106 -6.19 -8.74 15.67
C ALA A 106 -5.36 -7.68 16.39
N GLY A 107 -4.03 -7.70 16.33
CA GLY A 107 -3.15 -6.83 17.11
C GLY A 107 -3.39 -5.34 16.85
N VAL A 108 -3.53 -4.95 15.58
CA VAL A 108 -3.82 -3.55 15.22
C VAL A 108 -5.20 -3.12 15.70
N TYR A 109 -6.18 -4.03 15.68
CA TYR A 109 -7.54 -3.76 16.18
C TYR A 109 -7.53 -3.57 17.69
N ILE A 110 -6.87 -4.45 18.45
CA ILE A 110 -6.73 -4.36 19.91
C ILE A 110 -6.00 -3.07 20.30
N GLY A 111 -4.92 -2.72 19.60
CA GLY A 111 -4.20 -1.47 19.82
C GLY A 111 -5.09 -0.23 19.60
N ALA A 112 -5.91 -0.23 18.54
CA ALA A 112 -6.86 0.84 18.27
C ALA A 112 -7.99 0.93 19.31
N CYS A 113 -8.45 -0.21 19.86
CA CYS A 113 -9.37 -0.23 21.00
C CYS A 113 -8.74 0.42 22.24
N GLY A 114 -7.48 0.07 22.56
CA GLY A 114 -6.76 0.67 23.70
C GLY A 114 -6.58 2.19 23.59
N GLN A 115 -6.54 2.72 22.37
CA GLN A 115 -6.52 4.16 22.09
C GLN A 115 -7.91 4.81 21.99
N HIS A 116 -8.99 4.07 22.25
CA HIS A 116 -10.38 4.55 22.13
C HIS A 116 -10.71 5.14 20.75
N MET A 117 -10.09 4.61 19.69
CA MET A 117 -10.31 5.07 18.32
C MET A 117 -11.51 4.38 17.65
N LEU A 118 -11.91 3.21 18.14
CA LEU A 118 -12.91 2.35 17.51
C LEU A 118 -14.30 2.53 18.13
N SER A 119 -15.32 2.59 17.28
CA SER A 119 -16.71 2.60 17.72
C SER A 119 -17.11 1.25 18.30
N LEU A 120 -17.77 1.25 19.46
CA LEU A 120 -18.32 0.02 20.08
C LEU A 120 -19.45 -0.58 19.25
N LYS A 121 -20.13 0.25 18.44
CA LYS A 121 -21.21 -0.17 17.54
C LYS A 121 -20.69 -0.62 16.17
N GLY A 122 -19.37 -0.56 15.94
CA GLY A 122 -18.74 -1.05 14.72
C GLY A 122 -19.10 -0.26 13.45
N ARG A 123 -19.50 1.00 13.58
CA ARG A 123 -19.83 1.89 12.44
C ARG A 123 -19.30 3.29 12.66
N CYS A 124 -19.01 4.00 11.56
CA CYS A 124 -18.67 5.42 11.60
C CYS A 124 -19.95 6.27 11.60
N PHE A 125 -20.20 7.00 12.69
CA PHE A 125 -21.33 7.93 12.80
C PHE A 125 -20.86 9.35 12.44
N THR A 126 -20.42 9.53 11.18
CA THR A 126 -19.84 10.79 10.72
C THR A 126 -20.85 11.94 10.87
N PHE A 127 -20.46 12.99 11.59
CA PHE A 127 -21.27 14.18 11.89
C PHE A 127 -22.51 13.95 12.77
N ASP A 128 -22.65 12.78 13.40
CA ASP A 128 -23.72 12.50 14.36
C ASP A 128 -23.28 12.77 15.80
N MET A 129 -24.22 13.15 16.67
CA MET A 129 -23.94 13.38 18.10
C MET A 129 -23.51 12.11 18.83
N SER A 130 -23.91 10.93 18.35
CA SER A 130 -23.57 9.64 18.95
C SER A 130 -22.23 9.06 18.48
N GLY A 131 -21.40 9.85 17.77
CA GLY A 131 -20.08 9.44 17.30
C GLY A 131 -19.11 9.10 18.45
N ASP A 132 -18.70 7.83 18.51
CA ASP A 132 -17.82 7.26 19.54
C ASP A 132 -16.51 6.67 18.97
N GLY A 133 -16.26 6.80 17.67
CA GLY A 133 -15.06 6.30 16.99
C GLY A 133 -15.32 5.92 15.53
N TYR A 134 -14.33 5.29 14.89
CA TYR A 134 -14.46 4.75 13.52
C TYR A 134 -14.52 3.21 13.50
N ALA A 135 -14.92 2.64 12.37
CA ALA A 135 -14.91 1.20 12.11
C ALA A 135 -13.81 0.84 11.11
N ARG A 136 -13.24 -0.37 11.22
CA ARG A 136 -12.16 -0.88 10.38
C ARG A 136 -12.63 -2.02 9.49
#